data_AF-A0A524FEN8-F1
#
_entry.id   AF-A0A524FEN8-F1
#
_cell.length_a   1.000
_cell.length_b   1.000
_cell.length_c   1.000
_cell.angle_alpha   90.00
_cell.angle_beta   90.00
_cell.angle_gamma   90.00
#
_symmetry.space_group_name_H-M   'P 1'
#
loop_
_entity.id
_entity.type
_entity.pdbx_description
1 polymer ?
#
loop_
_entity_poly.entity_id
_entity_poly.type
_entity_poly.pdbx_seq_one_letter_code
_entity_poly.pdbx_strand_id
1 'polypeptide(L)'
;MLNKSIYVELRDFGRNMQYLGIFMLLSLIPGIGAIAMILYLVFMFNALKNIKLMYYSLNDQNLESFRIKIISSITRGFLSVFSLVPGGIFLAIGLHLSMWNNDILIIIGSLLLLLGFILMISSFATERTAWKNLKAFLRENQSELPDFILREVIEGTDNLETGALLYSMFMFGITIIIGFIMRVIGYFKLAKLSQVNFPDQVPVPVEPIVQIVQSSPKVSNVSLERSENTNFCPMCGSKISRYGIYCSECGSKLQ
;
A
#
# COMPACT_ATOMS: atom_id res chain seq x y z
N MET A 1 9.12 12.40 18.57
CA MET A 1 8.16 13.47 18.23
C MET A 1 8.16 13.72 16.73
N LEU A 2 7.20 13.09 16.08
CA LEU A 2 6.76 13.27 14.71
C LEU A 2 6.23 14.72 14.55
N ASN A 3 6.92 15.49 13.72
CA ASN A 3 6.48 16.82 13.31
C ASN A 3 5.54 16.73 12.09
N LYS A 4 4.93 17.85 11.71
CA LYS A 4 4.02 17.94 10.55
C LYS A 4 4.61 17.39 9.25
N SER A 5 5.91 17.58 9.02
CA SER A 5 6.59 17.05 7.82
C SER A 5 6.55 15.52 7.81
N ILE A 6 6.83 14.88 8.94
CA ILE A 6 6.86 13.42 9.04
C ILE A 6 5.46 12.82 8.83
N TYR A 7 4.40 13.48 9.31
CA TYR A 7 3.02 13.07 9.05
C TYR A 7 2.67 13.10 7.55
N VAL A 8 3.19 14.07 6.80
CA VAL A 8 3.02 14.13 5.34
C VAL A 8 3.72 12.94 4.68
N GLU A 9 4.99 12.68 5.04
CA GLU A 9 5.76 11.56 4.48
C GLU A 9 5.14 10.19 4.81
N LEU A 10 4.63 10.01 6.03
CA LEU A 10 3.98 8.79 6.47
C LEU A 10 2.67 8.53 5.69
N ARG A 11 1.90 9.59 5.45
CA ARG A 11 0.67 9.53 4.65
C ARG A 11 0.95 9.22 3.18
N ASP A 12 1.98 9.83 2.60
CA ASP A 12 2.38 9.53 1.23
C ASP A 12 2.97 8.12 1.11
N PHE A 13 3.69 7.64 2.12
CA PHE A 13 4.11 6.25 2.21
C PHE A 13 2.91 5.29 2.22
N GLY A 14 1.88 5.56 3.04
CA GLY A 14 0.63 4.80 3.04
C GLY A 14 -0.06 4.79 1.68
N ARG A 15 -0.14 5.93 0.99
CA ARG A 15 -0.71 6.01 -0.37
C ARG A 15 0.07 5.14 -1.36
N ASN A 16 1.40 5.15 -1.30
CA ASN A 16 2.23 4.27 -2.13
C ASN A 16 2.00 2.78 -1.81
N MET A 17 1.78 2.42 -0.54
CA MET A 17 1.42 1.05 -0.13
C MET A 17 0.07 0.61 -0.72
N GLN A 18 -0.90 1.50 -0.83
CA GLN A 18 -2.17 1.21 -1.52
C GLN A 18 -1.94 0.84 -2.99
N TYR A 19 -1.12 1.62 -3.70
CA TYR A 19 -0.80 1.34 -5.10
C TYR A 19 -0.03 0.02 -5.25
N LEU A 20 0.89 -0.29 -4.33
CA LEU A 20 1.60 -1.57 -4.32
C LEU A 20 0.64 -2.76 -4.20
N GLY A 21 -0.36 -2.67 -3.32
CA GLY A 21 -1.41 -3.69 -3.19
C GLY A 21 -2.23 -3.87 -4.47
N ILE A 22 -2.62 -2.77 -5.11
CA ILE A 22 -3.38 -2.80 -6.39
C ILE A 22 -2.54 -3.42 -7.51
N PHE A 23 -1.29 -2.98 -7.68
CA PHE A 23 -0.43 -3.52 -8.74
C PHE A 23 -0.02 -4.96 -8.49
N MET A 24 0.11 -5.38 -7.24
CA MET A 24 0.31 -6.78 -6.89
C MET A 24 -0.88 -7.64 -7.34
N LEU A 25 -2.12 -7.18 -7.16
CA LEU A 25 -3.31 -7.88 -7.66
C LEU A 25 -3.36 -7.89 -9.20
N LEU A 26 -3.12 -6.75 -9.84
CA LEU A 26 -3.09 -6.65 -11.31
C LEU A 26 -2.01 -7.52 -11.93
N SER A 27 -0.93 -7.82 -11.21
CA SER A 27 0.15 -8.69 -11.66
C SER A 27 -0.29 -10.13 -11.97
N LEU A 28 -1.43 -10.56 -11.43
CA LEU A 28 -2.02 -11.88 -11.69
C LEU A 28 -2.68 -11.99 -13.06
N ILE A 29 -3.04 -10.87 -13.70
CA ILE A 29 -3.77 -10.87 -14.96
C ILE A 29 -2.77 -11.06 -16.12
N PRO A 30 -2.89 -12.15 -16.92
CA PRO A 30 -2.05 -12.34 -18.09
C PRO A 30 -2.15 -11.14 -19.06
N GLY A 31 -1.02 -10.72 -19.64
CA GLY A 31 -0.93 -9.56 -20.53
C GLY A 31 -0.73 -8.22 -19.81
N ILE A 32 -1.39 -7.99 -18.67
CA ILE A 32 -1.21 -6.76 -17.87
C ILE A 32 -0.05 -6.90 -16.88
N GLY A 33 0.23 -8.13 -16.45
CA GLY A 33 1.12 -8.37 -15.31
C GLY A 33 2.53 -7.80 -15.44
N ALA A 34 3.12 -7.81 -16.64
CA ALA A 34 4.44 -7.23 -16.88
C ALA A 34 4.45 -5.71 -16.64
N ILE A 35 3.42 -5.00 -17.11
CA ILE A 35 3.27 -3.54 -16.90
C ILE A 35 3.02 -3.26 -15.42
N ALA A 36 2.15 -4.05 -14.78
CA ALA A 36 1.86 -3.93 -13.35
C ALA A 36 3.12 -4.13 -12.49
N MET A 37 4.01 -5.06 -12.86
CA MET A 37 5.27 -5.29 -12.16
C MET A 37 6.24 -4.10 -12.27
N ILE A 38 6.31 -3.45 -13.44
CA ILE A 38 7.11 -2.22 -13.61
C ILE A 38 6.55 -1.10 -12.74
N LEU A 39 5.23 -0.89 -12.75
CA LEU A 39 4.58 0.12 -11.93
C LEU A 39 4.76 -0.18 -10.43
N TYR A 40 4.64 -1.44 -10.02
CA TYR A 40 4.92 -1.89 -8.67
C TYR A 40 6.32 -1.44 -8.21
N LEU A 41 7.35 -1.62 -9.03
CA LEU A 41 8.71 -1.19 -8.68
C LEU A 41 8.81 0.34 -8.52
N VAL A 42 8.21 1.10 -9.44
CA VAL A 42 8.17 2.57 -9.37
C VAL A 42 7.56 3.05 -8.04
N PHE A 43 6.40 2.49 -7.67
CA PHE A 43 5.74 2.85 -6.41
C PHE A 43 6.51 2.35 -5.18
N MET A 44 7.25 1.24 -5.28
CA MET A 44 8.10 0.76 -4.20
C MET A 44 9.26 1.75 -3.95
N PHE A 45 9.90 2.25 -5.01
CA PHE A 45 10.94 3.27 -4.87
C PHE A 45 10.40 4.61 -4.35
N ASN A 46 9.19 5.01 -4.76
CA ASN A 46 8.52 6.18 -4.19
C ASN A 46 8.24 6.01 -2.70
N ALA A 47 7.76 4.83 -2.27
CA ALA A 47 7.59 4.54 -0.84
C ALA A 47 8.92 4.63 -0.08
N LEU A 48 10.00 4.06 -0.63
CA LEU A 48 11.33 4.12 -0.02
C LEU A 48 11.93 5.53 0.03
N LYS A 49 11.56 6.41 -0.90
CA LYS A 49 11.91 7.83 -0.86
C LYS A 49 11.29 8.51 0.37
N ASN A 50 10.01 8.26 0.65
CA ASN A 50 9.35 8.84 1.82
C ASN A 50 9.97 8.34 3.13
N ILE A 51 10.30 7.04 3.21
CA ILE A 51 11.07 6.49 4.35
C ILE A 51 12.42 7.21 4.51
N LYS A 52 13.13 7.48 3.41
CA LYS A 52 14.42 8.19 3.45
C LYS A 52 14.27 9.60 4.03
N LEU A 53 13.19 10.31 3.68
CA LEU A 53 12.89 11.65 4.20
C LEU A 53 12.54 11.62 5.69
N MET A 54 11.75 10.63 6.12
CA MET A 54 11.48 10.40 7.55
C MET A 54 12.75 10.07 8.33
N TYR A 55 13.62 9.21 7.79
CA TYR A 55 14.92 8.91 8.39
C TYR A 55 15.75 10.17 8.59
N TYR A 56 15.89 11.04 7.59
CA TYR A 56 16.67 12.28 7.75
C TYR A 56 16.08 13.24 8.79
N SER A 57 14.76 13.18 9.01
CA SER A 57 14.07 14.03 9.97
C SER A 57 14.16 13.49 11.40
N LEU A 58 14.17 12.16 11.57
CA LEU A 58 14.12 11.49 12.87
C LEU A 58 15.46 10.90 13.33
N ASN A 59 16.39 10.69 12.40
CA ASN A 59 17.64 9.95 12.60
C ASN A 59 17.41 8.53 13.19
N ASP A 60 16.37 7.85 12.69
CA ASP A 60 15.90 6.57 13.21
C ASP A 60 16.55 5.37 12.48
N GLN A 61 17.28 4.54 13.22
CA GLN A 61 18.01 3.40 12.65
C GLN A 61 17.10 2.29 12.09
N ASN A 62 15.88 2.15 12.60
CA ASN A 62 14.92 1.16 12.12
C ASN A 62 14.41 1.53 10.72
N LEU A 63 14.15 2.81 10.46
CA LEU A 63 13.77 3.31 9.13
C LEU A 63 14.89 3.14 8.10
N GLU A 64 16.13 3.48 8.47
CA GLU A 64 17.28 3.28 7.59
C GLU A 64 17.49 1.80 7.26
N SER A 65 17.45 0.95 8.29
CA SER A 65 17.60 -0.49 8.15
C SER A 65 16.47 -1.11 7.33
N PHE A 66 15.23 -0.65 7.50
CA PHE A 66 14.10 -1.05 6.64
C PHE A 66 14.41 -0.75 5.17
N ARG A 67 14.76 0.50 4.87
CA ARG A 67 15.03 0.94 3.50
C ARG A 67 16.17 0.15 2.85
N ILE A 68 17.31 0.03 3.52
CA ILE A 68 18.48 -0.67 2.99
C ILE A 68 18.14 -2.14 2.74
N LYS A 69 17.45 -2.80 3.68
CA LYS A 69 17.09 -4.22 3.54
C LYS A 69 16.08 -4.48 2.42
N ILE A 70 15.10 -3.60 2.22
CA ILE A 70 14.19 -3.71 1.06
C ILE A 70 14.97 -3.57 -0.25
N ILE A 71 15.80 -2.52 -0.40
CA ILE A 71 16.59 -2.32 -1.63
C ILE A 71 17.46 -3.55 -1.90
N SER A 72 18.17 -4.01 -0.87
CA SER A 72 19.04 -5.16 -0.93
C SER A 72 18.28 -6.46 -1.26
N SER A 73 17.06 -6.62 -0.74
CA SER A 73 16.17 -7.74 -1.07
C SER A 73 15.78 -7.71 -2.55
N ILE A 74 15.34 -6.56 -3.07
CA ILE A 74 14.95 -6.38 -4.47
C ILE A 74 16.13 -6.69 -5.40
N THR A 75 17.32 -6.15 -5.12
CA THR A 75 18.52 -6.41 -5.94
C THR A 75 18.88 -7.90 -5.97
N ARG A 76 18.87 -8.58 -4.82
CA ARG A 76 19.11 -10.04 -4.77
C ARG A 76 18.03 -10.83 -5.50
N GLY A 77 16.76 -10.40 -5.40
CA GLY A 77 15.64 -11.01 -6.11
C GLY A 77 15.82 -10.96 -7.62
N PHE A 78 16.20 -9.81 -8.17
CA PHE A 78 16.54 -9.70 -9.60
C PHE A 78 17.71 -10.58 -9.99
N LEU A 79 18.81 -10.54 -9.24
CA LEU A 79 19.99 -11.36 -9.51
C LEU A 79 19.67 -12.86 -9.48
N SER A 80 18.78 -13.28 -8.57
CA SER A 80 18.27 -14.65 -8.52
C SER A 80 17.56 -15.04 -9.82
N VAL A 81 16.65 -14.21 -10.35
CA VAL A 81 15.94 -14.50 -11.61
C VAL A 81 16.92 -14.62 -12.78
N PHE A 82 17.92 -13.74 -12.86
CA PHE A 82 18.98 -13.81 -13.87
C PHE A 82 19.86 -15.06 -13.75
N SER A 83 19.88 -15.72 -12.61
CA SER A 83 20.57 -17.00 -12.41
C SER A 83 19.65 -18.20 -12.70
N LEU A 84 18.41 -18.16 -12.20
CA LEU A 84 17.45 -19.26 -12.30
C LEU A 84 16.99 -19.51 -13.74
N VAL A 85 16.68 -18.46 -14.50
CA VAL A 85 16.15 -18.61 -15.87
C VAL A 85 17.18 -19.23 -16.81
N PRO A 86 18.42 -18.69 -16.95
CA PRO A 86 19.44 -19.34 -17.76
C PRO A 86 19.85 -20.71 -17.22
N GLY A 87 19.90 -20.88 -15.90
CA GLY A 87 20.20 -22.16 -15.27
C GLY A 87 19.20 -23.26 -15.67
N GLY A 88 17.90 -22.95 -15.66
CA GLY A 88 16.85 -23.86 -16.11
C GLY A 88 16.93 -24.19 -17.60
N ILE A 89 17.24 -23.19 -18.44
CA ILE A 89 17.43 -23.38 -19.89
C ILE A 89 18.63 -24.28 -20.17
N PHE A 90 19.79 -24.03 -19.54
CA PHE A 90 20.99 -24.85 -19.70
C PHE A 90 20.80 -26.27 -19.18
N LEU A 91 20.09 -26.45 -18.07
CA LEU A 91 19.75 -27.78 -17.58
C LEU A 91 18.85 -28.53 -18.57
N ALA A 92 17.81 -27.87 -19.12
CA ALA A 92 16.90 -28.49 -20.07
C ALA A 92 17.60 -28.87 -21.38
N ILE A 93 18.39 -27.96 -21.96
CA ILE A 93 19.19 -28.22 -23.16
C ILE A 93 20.25 -29.30 -22.86
N GLY A 94 20.92 -29.20 -21.71
CA GLY A 94 21.93 -30.16 -21.27
C GLY A 94 21.37 -31.57 -21.12
N LEU A 95 20.18 -31.74 -20.53
CA LEU A 95 19.51 -33.04 -20.44
C LEU A 95 19.12 -33.59 -21.82
N HIS A 96 18.69 -32.72 -22.74
CA HIS A 96 18.37 -33.12 -24.11
C HIS A 96 19.63 -33.56 -24.89
N LEU A 97 20.75 -32.84 -24.71
CA LEU A 97 22.02 -33.10 -25.39
C LEU A 97 22.91 -34.13 -24.68
N SER A 98 22.70 -34.45 -23.40
CA SER A 98 23.48 -35.46 -22.66
C SER A 98 23.24 -36.88 -23.21
N MET A 99 22.13 -37.10 -23.93
CA MET A 99 21.99 -38.26 -24.82
C MET A 99 23.12 -38.38 -25.88
N TRP A 100 23.93 -37.32 -26.05
CA TRP A 100 25.04 -37.17 -26.99
C TRP A 100 26.38 -36.90 -26.27
N ASN A 101 26.51 -37.27 -24.98
CA ASN A 101 27.76 -37.24 -24.21
C ASN A 101 28.29 -35.83 -23.83
N ASN A 102 27.41 -34.83 -23.66
CA ASN A 102 27.76 -33.44 -23.29
C ASN A 102 27.23 -33.03 -21.91
N ASP A 103 27.93 -33.41 -20.84
CA ASP A 103 27.47 -33.17 -19.45
C ASP A 103 27.80 -31.76 -18.91
N ILE A 104 28.62 -30.97 -19.63
CA ILE A 104 29.05 -29.62 -19.20
C ILE A 104 27.84 -28.69 -18.96
N LEU A 105 26.84 -28.71 -19.85
CA LEU A 105 25.66 -27.84 -19.71
C LEU A 105 24.79 -28.21 -18.51
N ILE A 106 24.72 -29.50 -18.16
CA ILE A 106 24.03 -29.97 -16.96
C ILE A 106 24.71 -29.43 -15.72
N ILE A 107 26.05 -29.49 -15.65
CA ILE A 107 26.83 -28.99 -14.52
C ILE A 107 26.64 -27.48 -14.37
N ILE A 108 26.80 -26.71 -15.45
CA ILE A 108 26.63 -25.25 -15.42
C ILE A 108 25.20 -24.87 -15.03
N GLY A 109 24.20 -25.51 -15.65
CA GLY A 109 22.79 -25.26 -15.35
C GLY A 109 22.47 -25.54 -13.88
N SER A 110 22.96 -26.65 -13.34
CA SER A 110 22.75 -27.03 -11.93
C SER A 110 23.38 -26.02 -10.96
N LEU A 111 24.60 -25.55 -11.25
CA LEU A 111 25.28 -24.53 -10.43
C LEU A 111 24.53 -23.18 -10.44
N LEU A 112 24.06 -22.73 -11.60
CA LEU A 112 23.27 -21.50 -11.73
C LEU A 112 21.93 -21.59 -11.00
N LEU A 113 21.27 -22.76 -11.04
CA LEU A 113 20.04 -22.99 -10.28
C LEU A 113 20.31 -22.93 -8.78
N LEU A 114 21.34 -23.63 -8.29
CA LEU A 114 21.73 -23.61 -6.87
C LEU A 114 22.00 -22.18 -6.39
N LEU A 115 22.81 -21.42 -7.12
CA LEU A 115 23.11 -20.02 -6.81
C LEU A 115 21.83 -19.17 -6.80
N GLY A 116 20.97 -19.35 -7.81
CA GLY A 116 19.69 -18.67 -7.93
C GLY A 116 18.78 -18.91 -6.72
N PHE A 117 18.67 -20.15 -6.24
CA PHE A 117 17.89 -20.50 -5.05
C PHE A 117 18.46 -19.87 -3.77
N ILE A 118 19.78 -19.89 -3.58
CA ILE A 118 20.43 -19.24 -2.42
C ILE A 118 20.15 -17.74 -2.40
N LEU A 119 20.28 -17.06 -3.55
CA LEU A 119 19.97 -15.65 -3.69
C LEU A 119 18.49 -15.34 -3.45
N MET A 120 17.59 -16.23 -3.89
CA MET A 120 16.15 -16.08 -3.67
C MET A 120 15.78 -16.19 -2.19
N ILE A 121 16.27 -17.23 -1.50
CA ILE A 121 15.98 -17.45 -0.07
C ILE A 121 16.54 -16.27 0.76
N SER A 122 17.77 -15.84 0.47
CA SER A 122 18.37 -14.70 1.16
C SER A 122 17.63 -13.39 0.89
N SER A 123 17.10 -13.17 -0.32
CA SER A 123 16.21 -12.05 -0.64
C SER A 123 15.01 -12.02 0.30
N PHE A 124 14.24 -13.12 0.40
CA PHE A 124 13.07 -13.18 1.29
C PHE A 124 13.42 -13.03 2.78
N ALA A 125 14.53 -13.62 3.25
CA ALA A 125 14.98 -13.46 4.63
C ALA A 125 15.30 -11.99 4.96
N THR A 126 15.89 -11.25 4.01
CA THR A 126 16.15 -9.83 4.18
C THR A 126 14.90 -8.96 4.10
N GLU A 127 13.95 -9.29 3.22
CA GLU A 127 12.64 -8.65 3.18
C GLU A 127 11.90 -8.81 4.50
N ARG A 128 11.87 -10.03 5.04
CA ARG A 128 11.29 -10.34 6.36
C ARG A 128 11.87 -9.44 7.46
N THR A 129 13.20 -9.31 7.48
CA THR A 129 13.89 -8.48 8.46
C THR A 129 13.60 -6.99 8.26
N ALA A 130 13.38 -6.55 7.01
CA ALA A 130 12.98 -5.19 6.72
C ALA A 130 11.62 -4.88 7.38
N TRP A 131 10.62 -5.74 7.19
CA TRP A 131 9.29 -5.54 7.78
C TRP A 131 9.32 -5.50 9.32
N LYS A 132 10.19 -6.30 9.95
CA LYS A 132 10.44 -6.22 11.41
C LYS A 132 10.94 -4.85 11.86
N ASN A 133 11.83 -4.24 11.10
CA ASN A 133 12.35 -2.91 11.42
C ASN A 133 11.27 -1.84 11.26
N LEU A 134 10.46 -1.90 10.20
CA LEU A 134 9.32 -0.99 10.07
C LEU A 134 8.33 -1.15 11.23
N LYS A 135 8.05 -2.39 11.64
CA LYS A 135 7.23 -2.70 12.81
C LYS A 135 7.80 -2.13 14.11
N ALA A 136 9.11 -2.24 14.31
CA ALA A 136 9.81 -1.68 15.48
C ALA A 136 9.65 -0.15 15.53
N PHE A 137 9.92 0.53 14.42
CA PHE A 137 9.71 1.98 14.28
C PHE A 137 8.28 2.41 14.65
N LEU A 138 7.27 1.69 14.14
CA LEU A 138 5.87 2.00 14.42
C LEU A 138 5.51 1.82 15.91
N ARG A 139 6.08 0.81 16.57
CA ARG A 139 5.89 0.56 18.01
C ARG A 139 6.57 1.61 18.88
N GLU A 140 7.77 2.04 18.51
CA GLU A 140 8.51 3.09 19.22
C GLU A 140 7.78 4.43 19.17
N ASN A 141 7.03 4.69 18.09
CA ASN A 141 6.25 5.91 17.88
C ASN A 141 4.74 5.71 18.15
N GLN A 142 4.36 4.67 18.89
CA GLN A 142 2.96 4.30 19.11
C GLN A 142 2.13 5.41 19.77
N SER A 143 2.72 6.19 20.68
CA SER A 143 2.02 7.27 21.39
C SER A 143 1.62 8.43 20.50
N GLU A 144 2.17 8.49 19.29
CA GLU A 144 1.96 9.58 18.34
C GLU A 144 1.03 9.18 17.20
N LEU A 145 0.61 7.92 17.13
CA LEU A 145 -0.30 7.42 16.10
C LEU A 145 -1.64 7.05 16.73
N PRO A 146 -2.78 7.32 16.06
CA PRO A 146 -4.06 6.84 16.55
C PRO A 146 -4.08 5.31 16.68
N ASP A 147 -4.55 4.80 17.82
CA ASP A 147 -4.53 3.37 18.16
C ASP A 147 -5.13 2.47 17.06
N PHE A 148 -6.19 2.94 16.42
CA PHE A 148 -6.85 2.20 15.34
C PHE A 148 -5.97 2.05 14.10
N ILE A 149 -5.20 3.10 13.73
CA ILE A 149 -4.27 3.04 12.61
C ILE A 149 -3.08 2.17 12.98
N LEU A 150 -2.53 2.38 14.18
CA LEU A 150 -1.37 1.63 14.65
C LEU A 150 -1.64 0.12 14.63
N ARG A 151 -2.79 -0.32 15.16
CA ARG A 151 -3.16 -1.74 15.18
C ARG A 151 -3.20 -2.34 13.77
N GLU A 152 -3.91 -1.68 12.85
CA GLU A 152 -4.02 -2.13 11.46
C GLU A 152 -2.65 -2.22 10.78
N VAL A 153 -1.82 -1.19 10.93
CA VAL A 153 -0.52 -1.13 10.26
C VAL A 153 0.44 -2.16 10.85
N ILE A 154 0.45 -2.36 12.17
CA ILE A 154 1.25 -3.40 12.82
C ILE A 154 0.84 -4.78 12.33
N GLU A 155 -0.45 -5.08 12.28
CA GLU A 155 -0.94 -6.35 11.73
C GLU A 155 -0.60 -6.48 10.24
N GLY A 156 -0.65 -5.38 9.49
CA GLY A 156 -0.20 -5.33 8.10
C GLY A 156 1.28 -5.69 7.94
N THR A 157 2.15 -5.17 8.82
CA THR A 157 3.57 -5.54 8.81
C THR A 157 3.79 -7.01 9.16
N ASP A 158 2.97 -7.58 10.05
CA ASP A 158 3.01 -9.02 10.37
C ASP A 158 2.57 -9.89 9.20
N ASN A 159 1.56 -9.43 8.44
CA ASN A 159 1.12 -10.09 7.23
C ASN A 159 2.19 -10.04 6.13
N LEU A 160 2.92 -8.92 5.98
CA LEU A 160 4.04 -8.81 5.04
C LEU A 160 5.24 -9.67 5.47
N GLU A 161 5.56 -9.71 6.77
CA GLU A 161 6.60 -10.58 7.32
C GLU A 161 6.29 -12.06 7.03
N THR A 162 5.08 -12.48 7.38
CA THR A 162 4.61 -13.86 7.20
C THR A 162 4.49 -14.19 5.71
N GLY A 163 4.02 -13.25 4.90
CA GLY A 163 3.93 -13.39 3.45
C GLY A 163 5.29 -13.62 2.81
N ALA A 164 6.32 -12.86 3.19
CA ALA A 164 7.69 -13.07 2.72
C ALA A 164 8.24 -14.44 3.13
N LEU A 165 7.95 -14.90 4.36
CA LEU A 165 8.34 -16.23 4.83
C LEU A 165 7.66 -17.34 4.03
N LEU A 166 6.33 -17.27 3.83
CA LEU A 166 5.59 -18.30 3.10
C LEU A 166 5.99 -18.34 1.62
N TYR A 167 6.24 -17.19 1.02
CA TYR A 167 6.74 -17.11 -0.36
C TYR A 167 8.15 -17.72 -0.49
N SER A 168 8.99 -17.64 0.54
CA SER A 168 10.28 -18.34 0.56
C SER A 168 10.17 -19.86 0.54
N MET A 169 9.02 -20.40 0.97
CA MET A 169 8.70 -21.83 0.94
C MET A 169 8.01 -22.24 -0.36
N PHE A 170 8.42 -21.67 -1.49
CA PHE A 170 7.78 -21.81 -2.81
C PHE A 170 7.61 -23.27 -3.27
N MET A 171 8.42 -24.20 -2.76
CA MET A 171 8.35 -25.64 -3.06
C MET A 171 6.99 -26.28 -2.74
N PHE A 172 6.20 -25.69 -1.82
CA PHE A 172 4.93 -26.26 -1.38
C PHE A 172 3.69 -25.77 -2.14
N GLY A 173 3.82 -24.90 -3.16
CA GLY A 173 2.72 -24.44 -4.03
C GLY A 173 1.63 -23.63 -3.30
N ILE A 174 0.90 -24.24 -2.38
CA ILE A 174 -0.13 -23.62 -1.52
C ILE A 174 0.45 -22.46 -0.69
N THR A 175 1.70 -22.57 -0.26
CA THR A 175 2.43 -21.52 0.47
C THR A 175 2.63 -20.26 -0.38
N ILE A 176 2.76 -20.38 -1.70
CA ILE A 176 2.87 -19.24 -2.61
C ILE A 176 1.56 -18.46 -2.60
N ILE A 177 0.42 -19.16 -2.71
CA ILE A 177 -0.91 -18.54 -2.76
C ILE A 177 -1.21 -17.84 -1.43
N ILE A 178 -0.99 -18.52 -0.30
CA ILE A 178 -1.21 -17.93 1.03
C ILE A 178 -0.26 -16.74 1.23
N GLY A 179 1.03 -16.89 0.88
CA GLY A 179 2.01 -15.82 0.97
C GLY A 179 1.63 -14.59 0.14
N PHE A 180 1.11 -14.80 -1.08
CA PHE A 180 0.59 -13.73 -1.93
C PHE A 180 -0.58 -12.99 -1.27
N ILE A 181 -1.59 -13.71 -0.77
CA ILE A 181 -2.76 -13.11 -0.11
C ILE A 181 -2.32 -12.28 1.11
N MET A 182 -1.42 -12.83 1.92
CA MET A 182 -0.89 -12.13 3.11
C MET A 182 -0.16 -10.84 2.73
N ARG A 183 0.62 -10.83 1.64
CA ARG A 183 1.27 -9.60 1.17
C ARG A 183 0.26 -8.55 0.71
N VAL A 184 -0.75 -8.95 -0.06
CA VAL A 184 -1.82 -8.04 -0.51
C VAL A 184 -2.54 -7.40 0.68
N ILE A 185 -3.00 -8.22 1.63
CA ILE A 185 -3.66 -7.73 2.86
C ILE A 185 -2.72 -6.79 3.61
N GLY A 186 -1.46 -7.17 3.74
CA GLY A 186 -0.42 -6.37 4.37
C GLY A 186 -0.28 -4.98 3.76
N TYR A 187 -0.18 -4.86 2.44
CA TYR A 187 -0.10 -3.57 1.75
C TYR A 187 -1.33 -2.70 1.99
N PHE A 188 -2.55 -3.26 1.92
CA PHE A 188 -3.78 -2.50 2.19
C PHE A 188 -3.91 -2.08 3.66
N LYS A 189 -3.39 -2.87 4.60
CA LYS A 189 -3.32 -2.49 6.00
C LYS A 189 -2.32 -1.36 6.24
N LEU A 190 -1.13 -1.42 5.64
CA LEU A 190 -0.17 -0.31 5.66
C LEU A 190 -0.74 0.95 4.98
N ALA A 191 -1.62 0.79 3.99
CA ALA A 191 -2.25 1.93 3.33
C ALA A 191 -3.10 2.80 4.27
N LYS A 192 -3.52 2.28 5.43
CA LYS A 192 -4.23 3.07 6.46
C LYS A 192 -3.39 4.23 7.00
N LEU A 193 -2.06 4.19 6.86
CA LEU A 193 -1.18 5.33 7.15
C LEU A 193 -1.54 6.57 6.32
N SER A 194 -2.19 6.42 5.16
CA SER A 194 -2.63 7.56 4.35
C SER A 194 -3.73 8.41 5.01
N GLN A 195 -4.33 7.91 6.10
CA GLN A 195 -5.41 8.54 6.85
C GLN A 195 -4.91 9.28 8.09
N VAL A 196 -3.60 9.22 8.37
CA VAL A 196 -2.98 9.91 9.49
C VAL A 196 -3.02 11.42 9.25
N ASN A 197 -3.74 12.14 10.11
CA ASN A 197 -3.86 13.59 10.09
C ASN A 197 -3.06 14.20 11.24
N PHE A 198 -2.48 15.39 11.01
CA PHE A 198 -1.75 16.12 12.04
C PHE A 198 -2.73 16.61 13.12
N PRO A 199 -2.44 16.46 14.43
CA PRO A 199 -3.37 16.78 15.53
C PRO A 199 -3.83 18.25 15.63
N ASP A 200 -3.24 19.19 14.88
CA ASP A 200 -3.62 20.62 14.92
C ASP A 200 -5.05 20.92 14.45
N GLN A 201 -5.75 19.94 13.88
CA GLN A 201 -7.18 20.08 13.61
C GLN A 201 -7.95 19.75 14.90
N VAL A 202 -8.13 20.78 15.75
CA VAL A 202 -9.18 20.77 16.77
C VAL A 202 -10.48 20.34 16.07
N PRO A 203 -11.11 19.23 16.47
CA PRO A 203 -12.38 18.85 15.89
C PRO A 203 -13.37 19.96 16.21
N VAL A 204 -13.90 20.62 15.18
CA VAL A 204 -15.10 21.44 15.32
C VAL A 204 -16.15 20.54 15.98
N PRO A 205 -16.74 20.92 17.12
CA PRO A 205 -17.72 20.09 17.80
C PRO A 205 -18.85 19.75 16.82
N VAL A 206 -19.01 18.48 16.49
CA VAL A 206 -20.18 17.99 15.78
C VAL A 206 -21.34 18.09 16.77
N GLU A 207 -22.19 19.10 16.59
CA GLU A 207 -23.44 19.20 17.36
C GLU A 207 -24.27 17.91 17.20
N PRO A 208 -24.87 17.40 18.28
CA PRO A 208 -25.57 16.13 18.27
C PRO A 208 -26.78 16.19 17.34
N ILE A 209 -26.82 15.27 16.37
CA ILE A 209 -27.99 15.03 15.52
C ILE A 209 -29.14 14.55 16.41
N VAL A 210 -30.13 15.41 16.64
CA VAL A 210 -31.39 15.05 17.27
C VAL A 210 -32.12 14.07 16.35
N GLN A 211 -32.16 12.80 16.72
CA GLN A 211 -32.99 11.79 16.07
C GLN A 211 -34.46 12.05 16.44
N ILE A 212 -35.21 12.65 15.52
CA ILE A 212 -36.67 12.73 15.62
C ILE A 212 -37.24 11.37 15.22
N VAL A 213 -37.79 10.65 16.19
CA VAL A 213 -38.58 9.43 15.99
C VAL A 213 -39.83 9.80 15.20
N GLN A 214 -39.89 9.39 13.93
CA GLN A 214 -41.00 9.67 13.02
C GLN A 214 -42.05 8.55 13.13
N SER A 215 -43.15 8.84 13.82
CA SER A 215 -44.37 8.03 13.78
C SER A 215 -45.21 8.45 12.56
N SER A 216 -45.70 7.45 11.82
CA SER A 216 -46.60 7.61 10.67
C SER A 216 -47.96 8.17 11.11
N PRO A 217 -48.69 8.95 10.28
CA PRO A 217 -49.69 8.31 9.41
C PRO A 217 -50.00 9.00 8.05
N LYS A 218 -50.32 8.16 7.06
CA LYS A 218 -51.48 8.20 6.13
C LYS A 218 -51.66 9.34 5.10
N VAL A 219 -51.28 9.01 3.85
CA VAL A 219 -51.92 9.23 2.53
C VAL A 219 -52.95 10.37 2.37
N SER A 220 -52.66 11.32 1.46
CA SER A 220 -53.61 11.81 0.43
C SER A 220 -52.91 12.55 -0.71
N ASN A 221 -53.49 12.37 -1.90
CA ASN A 221 -53.02 12.73 -3.25
C ASN A 221 -53.02 14.25 -3.51
N VAL A 222 -52.27 14.70 -4.53
CA VAL A 222 -52.68 15.57 -5.66
C VAL A 222 -51.46 16.24 -6.33
N SER A 223 -51.46 16.19 -7.67
CA SER A 223 -50.49 16.71 -8.62
C SER A 223 -50.57 18.23 -8.88
N LEU A 224 -49.53 18.73 -9.56
CA LEU A 224 -49.42 19.91 -10.44
C LEU A 224 -48.92 21.25 -9.84
N GLU A 225 -47.69 21.57 -10.26
CA GLU A 225 -47.15 22.85 -10.74
C GLU A 225 -47.53 24.15 -10.02
N ARG A 226 -46.51 24.80 -9.43
CA ARG A 226 -46.38 26.26 -9.51
C ARG A 226 -44.93 26.71 -9.36
N SER A 227 -44.46 27.40 -10.40
CA SER A 227 -43.26 28.24 -10.43
C SER A 227 -43.10 29.03 -9.14
N GLU A 228 -41.99 28.82 -8.44
CA GLU A 228 -41.53 29.72 -7.39
C GLU A 228 -40.19 30.32 -7.81
N ASN A 229 -40.22 31.62 -8.17
CA ASN A 229 -39.06 32.50 -8.36
C ASN A 229 -37.86 32.06 -7.53
N THR A 230 -36.90 31.42 -8.20
CA THR A 230 -35.63 31.03 -7.62
C THR A 230 -34.69 32.22 -7.75
N ASN A 231 -34.48 32.93 -6.64
CA ASN A 231 -33.42 33.92 -6.58
C ASN A 231 -32.07 33.18 -6.60
N PHE A 232 -31.07 33.79 -7.24
CA PHE A 232 -29.70 33.31 -7.25
C PHE A 232 -28.80 34.33 -6.59
N CYS A 233 -27.76 33.87 -5.88
CA CYS A 233 -26.79 34.74 -5.25
C CYS A 233 -26.04 35.54 -6.33
N PRO A 234 -26.01 36.89 -6.28
CA PRO A 234 -25.32 37.70 -7.29
C PRO A 234 -23.80 37.56 -7.25
N MET A 235 -23.23 37.04 -6.15
CA MET A 235 -21.78 36.92 -5.98
C MET A 235 -21.23 35.56 -6.42
N CYS A 236 -22.00 34.48 -6.34
CA CYS A 236 -21.50 33.13 -6.68
C CYS A 236 -22.46 32.27 -7.52
N GLY A 237 -23.67 32.76 -7.81
CA GLY A 237 -24.64 32.04 -8.64
C GLY A 237 -25.34 30.86 -7.97
N SER A 238 -25.14 30.64 -6.66
CA SER A 238 -25.84 29.57 -5.94
C SER A 238 -27.32 29.88 -5.75
N LYS A 239 -28.14 28.82 -5.70
CA LYS A 239 -29.59 28.93 -5.50
C LYS A 239 -29.88 29.31 -4.05
N ILE A 240 -30.63 30.38 -3.83
CA ILE A 240 -30.97 30.88 -2.48
C ILE A 240 -32.42 30.58 -2.11
N SER A 241 -32.62 30.20 -0.85
CA SER A 241 -33.95 30.07 -0.25
C SER A 241 -34.50 31.47 0.05
N ARG A 242 -35.81 31.68 -0.16
CA ARG A 242 -36.46 33.01 -0.18
C ARG A 242 -36.32 33.87 1.09
N TYR A 243 -35.78 33.34 2.18
CA TYR A 243 -35.74 34.01 3.49
C TYR A 243 -34.33 34.12 4.10
N GLY A 244 -33.27 33.82 3.34
CA GLY A 244 -31.88 33.94 3.81
C GLY A 244 -31.34 35.37 3.70
N ILE A 245 -30.81 35.91 4.81
CA ILE A 245 -30.11 37.22 4.83
C ILE A 245 -28.67 37.08 4.31
N TYR A 246 -28.11 35.86 4.27
CA TYR A 246 -26.75 35.55 3.82
C TYR A 246 -26.73 34.31 2.93
N CYS A 247 -25.83 34.27 1.96
CA CYS A 247 -25.60 33.10 1.13
C CYS A 247 -24.84 32.01 1.90
N SER A 248 -25.34 30.77 1.88
CA SER A 248 -24.71 29.62 2.55
C SER A 248 -23.36 29.23 1.96
N GLU A 249 -23.18 29.41 0.65
CA GLU A 249 -21.95 28.99 -0.04
C GLU A 249 -20.79 29.98 0.06
N CYS A 250 -21.06 31.29 -0.06
CA CYS A 250 -20.02 32.31 -0.10
C CYS A 250 -20.08 33.34 1.04
N GLY A 251 -21.10 33.28 1.91
CA GLY A 251 -21.25 34.18 3.05
C GLY A 251 -21.66 35.61 2.70
N SER A 252 -21.93 35.94 1.43
CA SER A 252 -22.34 37.30 1.04
C SER A 252 -23.72 37.65 1.59
N LYS A 253 -23.89 38.88 2.10
CA LYS A 253 -25.20 39.41 2.53
C LYS A 253 -26.12 39.60 1.32
N LEU A 254 -27.31 39.02 1.38
CA LEU A 254 -28.36 39.14 0.38
C LEU A 254 -29.25 40.32 0.77
N GLN A 255 -29.40 41.28 -0.13
CA GLN A 255 -30.19 42.50 0.06
C GLN A 255 -31.63 42.30 -0.39
#